data_AF-A0A938D6Q6-F1
#
_entry.id   AF-A0A938D6Q6-F1
#
_cell.length_a   1.000
_cell.length_b   1.000
_cell.length_c   1.000
_cell.angle_alpha   90.00
_cell.angle_beta   90.00
_cell.angle_gamma   90.00
#
_symmetry.space_group_name_H-M   'P 1'
#
loop_
_entity.id
_entity.type
_entity.pdbx_description
1 polymer ?
#
loop_
_entity_poly.entity_id
_entity_poly.type
_entity_poly.pdbx_seq_one_letter_code
_entity_poly.pdbx_strand_id
1 'polypeptide(L)'
;MTKLWRAVVAVAVMMVGACSADPNGGGREIEAPIGRSFYWFRYVGSADIRDACVAGAPDRLRIVYNAVWGEQVRIYDFVGPRLTSRVLTDMTVGLNLEISSVGDLLGPWRARKAERVLNVAEMRQLDQALSASGGYGPPAIRRDLRSDEFWWSVASCRNGRWGYAAYDFQSDGFAAVRFAEPLFALDPMARQLPPPPPRRTAGDRLGQESKQTHSRWRLSVGPNGPRY
;
A
#
# COMPACT_ATOMS: atom_id res chain seq x y z
N MET A 1 -53.14 -1.68 -10.25
CA MET A 1 -52.05 -2.39 -10.95
C MET A 1 -50.97 -1.41 -11.42
N THR A 2 -50.30 -0.66 -10.53
CA THR A 2 -49.29 0.36 -10.95
C THR A 2 -48.12 0.54 -9.97
N LYS A 3 -48.04 -0.23 -8.88
CA LYS A 3 -46.97 -0.12 -7.87
C LYS A 3 -45.90 -1.22 -7.92
N LEU A 4 -46.15 -2.33 -8.61
CA LEU A 4 -45.18 -3.44 -8.69
C LEU A 4 -44.09 -3.28 -9.76
N TRP A 5 -44.27 -2.40 -10.76
CA TRP A 5 -43.28 -2.25 -11.83
C TRP A 5 -42.05 -1.41 -11.41
N ARG A 6 -42.20 -0.52 -10.42
CA ARG A 6 -41.10 0.32 -9.94
C ARG A 6 -40.05 -0.45 -9.12
N ALA A 7 -40.42 -1.61 -8.58
CA ALA A 7 -39.49 -2.44 -7.79
C ALA A 7 -38.53 -3.27 -8.67
N VAL A 8 -38.93 -3.62 -9.89
CA VAL A 8 -38.11 -4.47 -10.78
C VAL A 8 -36.98 -3.67 -11.46
N VAL A 9 -37.18 -2.37 -11.70
CA VAL A 9 -36.15 -1.50 -12.30
C VAL A 9 -35.06 -1.12 -11.29
N ALA A 10 -35.36 -1.07 -9.98
CA ALA A 10 -34.39 -0.69 -8.96
C ALA A 10 -33.36 -1.80 -8.63
N VAL A 11 -33.70 -3.07 -8.89
CA VAL A 11 -32.80 -4.21 -8.63
C VAL A 11 -31.90 -4.50 -9.84
N ALA A 12 -32.34 -4.19 -11.06
CA ALA A 12 -31.57 -4.43 -12.28
C ALA A 12 -30.39 -3.45 -12.47
N VAL A 13 -30.43 -2.27 -11.85
CA VAL A 13 -29.37 -1.24 -11.99
C VAL A 13 -28.19 -1.47 -11.04
N MET A 14 -28.34 -2.28 -9.97
CA MET A 14 -27.23 -2.55 -9.03
C MET A 14 -26.28 -3.68 -9.47
N MET A 15 -26.57 -4.42 -10.54
CA MET A 15 -25.75 -5.59 -10.93
C MET A 15 -24.68 -5.32 -11.99
N VAL A 16 -24.51 -4.09 -12.49
CA VAL A 16 -23.53 -3.79 -13.57
C VAL A 16 -22.21 -3.18 -13.05
N GLY A 17 -22.02 -3.07 -11.73
CA GLY A 17 -20.82 -2.42 -11.16
C GLY A 17 -19.57 -3.29 -10.95
N ALA A 18 -19.65 -4.63 -11.09
CA ALA A 18 -18.61 -5.52 -10.54
C ALA A 18 -17.53 -6.00 -11.54
N CYS A 19 -17.57 -5.59 -12.81
CA CYS A 19 -16.57 -6.00 -13.79
C CYS A 19 -15.80 -4.79 -14.34
N SER A 20 -14.93 -4.22 -13.51
CA SER A 20 -13.76 -3.48 -14.01
C SER A 20 -12.53 -3.86 -13.18
N ALA A 21 -12.23 -5.16 -13.15
CA ALA A 21 -10.88 -5.60 -12.85
C ALA A 21 -10.00 -5.12 -14.00
N ASP A 22 -9.38 -3.95 -13.85
CA ASP A 22 -8.34 -3.49 -14.76
C ASP A 22 -7.23 -4.55 -14.76
N PRO A 23 -6.96 -5.22 -15.89
CA PRO A 23 -5.92 -6.23 -15.98
C PRO A 23 -4.52 -5.65 -15.68
N ASN A 24 -4.37 -4.31 -15.57
CA ASN A 24 -3.11 -3.62 -15.30
C ASN A 24 -2.89 -3.20 -13.83
N GLY A 25 -3.80 -3.51 -12.89
CA GLY A 25 -3.51 -3.47 -11.46
C GLY A 25 -4.05 -2.28 -10.66
N GLY A 26 -5.02 -2.60 -9.80
CA GLY A 26 -4.92 -2.39 -8.35
C GLY A 26 -4.98 -0.96 -7.81
N GLY A 27 -5.30 0.06 -8.62
CA GLY A 27 -5.32 1.46 -8.14
C GLY A 27 -6.66 1.97 -7.61
N ARG A 28 -7.78 1.48 -8.15
CA ARG A 28 -9.12 2.10 -7.93
C ARG A 28 -9.70 1.82 -6.55
N GLU A 29 -9.24 0.77 -5.87
CA GLU A 29 -9.82 0.32 -4.58
C GLU A 29 -9.32 1.13 -3.38
N ILE A 30 -8.15 1.77 -3.48
CA ILE A 30 -7.63 2.69 -2.45
C ILE A 30 -8.40 4.04 -2.50
N GLU A 31 -9.06 4.33 -3.62
CA GLU A 31 -9.78 5.58 -3.88
C GLU A 31 -11.23 5.57 -3.33
N ALA A 32 -11.74 4.42 -2.85
CA ALA A 32 -13.12 4.26 -2.38
C ALA A 32 -13.24 4.37 -0.83
N PRO A 33 -14.06 5.29 -0.28
CA PRO A 33 -14.08 5.60 1.17
C PRO A 33 -14.61 4.51 2.13
N ILE A 34 -15.39 3.53 1.67
CA ILE A 34 -16.31 2.75 2.55
C ILE A 34 -15.76 1.37 3.00
N GLY A 35 -14.55 0.97 2.61
CA GLY A 35 -13.96 -0.34 3.00
C GLY A 35 -12.55 -0.27 3.62
N ARG A 36 -12.15 0.91 4.11
CA ARG A 36 -10.76 1.35 4.22
C ARG A 36 -9.81 0.44 5.03
N SER A 37 -10.25 -0.24 6.08
CA SER A 37 -9.35 -1.10 6.88
C SER A 37 -9.13 -2.48 6.23
N PHE A 38 -10.21 -3.17 5.86
CA PHE A 38 -10.12 -4.51 5.27
C PHE A 38 -9.39 -4.52 3.92
N TYR A 39 -9.70 -3.58 3.02
CA TYR A 39 -9.02 -3.52 1.72
C TYR A 39 -7.58 -3.05 1.86
N TRP A 40 -7.28 -2.16 2.82
CA TRP A 40 -5.91 -1.72 3.08
C TRP A 40 -5.00 -2.89 3.48
N PHE A 41 -5.44 -3.76 4.39
CA PHE A 41 -4.63 -4.91 4.81
C PHE A 41 -4.41 -5.91 3.68
N ARG A 42 -5.44 -6.17 2.87
CA ARG A 42 -5.30 -7.00 1.66
C ARG A 42 -4.36 -6.36 0.64
N TYR A 43 -4.40 -5.04 0.51
CA TYR A 43 -3.57 -4.29 -0.41
C TYR A 43 -2.09 -4.27 0.01
N VAL A 44 -1.79 -3.96 1.29
CA VAL A 44 -0.44 -4.03 1.86
C VAL A 44 0.08 -5.46 1.87
N GLY A 45 -0.80 -6.43 2.09
CA GLY A 45 -0.50 -7.86 1.90
C GLY A 45 -0.41 -8.31 0.47
N SER A 46 -0.72 -7.43 -0.48
CA SER A 46 -0.67 -7.67 -1.91
C SER A 46 -1.37 -8.95 -2.32
N ALA A 47 -2.58 -9.17 -1.76
CA ALA A 47 -3.41 -10.31 -2.10
C ALA A 47 -3.69 -10.36 -3.61
N ASP A 48 -3.87 -9.21 -4.25
CA ASP A 48 -4.00 -9.09 -5.71
C ASP A 48 -2.78 -9.63 -6.47
N ILE A 49 -1.55 -9.36 -6.01
CA ILE A 49 -0.33 -9.89 -6.61
C ILE A 49 -0.21 -11.38 -6.33
N ARG A 50 -0.47 -11.83 -5.10
CA ARG A 50 -0.40 -13.24 -4.72
C ARG A 50 -1.36 -14.08 -5.55
N ASP A 51 -2.62 -13.68 -5.60
CA ASP A 51 -3.69 -14.46 -6.22
C ASP A 51 -3.51 -14.51 -7.75
N ALA A 52 -2.86 -13.49 -8.35
CA ALA A 52 -2.47 -13.47 -9.76
C ALA A 52 -1.12 -14.13 -10.06
N CYS A 53 -0.34 -14.53 -9.04
CA CYS A 53 1.01 -15.06 -9.23
C CYS A 53 0.98 -16.56 -9.56
N VAL A 54 0.89 -16.86 -10.85
CA VAL A 54 0.89 -18.21 -11.40
C VAL A 54 2.02 -18.39 -12.41
N ALA A 55 2.29 -19.63 -12.83
CA ALA A 55 3.28 -19.88 -13.87
C ALA A 55 2.97 -19.08 -15.15
N GLY A 56 3.97 -18.34 -15.65
CA GLY A 56 3.81 -17.45 -16.81
C GLY A 56 3.19 -16.08 -16.52
N ALA A 57 2.80 -15.80 -15.27
CA ALA A 57 2.36 -14.45 -14.88
C ALA A 57 3.51 -13.44 -15.02
N PRO A 58 3.22 -12.17 -15.39
CA PRO A 58 4.23 -11.14 -15.47
C PRO A 58 4.84 -10.86 -14.09
N ASP A 59 6.12 -10.48 -14.08
CA ASP A 59 6.78 -10.05 -12.86
C ASP A 59 6.12 -8.77 -12.31
N ARG A 60 5.76 -8.81 -11.03
CA ARG A 60 5.15 -7.69 -10.31
C ARG A 60 5.85 -7.50 -8.97
N LEU A 61 5.95 -6.25 -8.54
CA LEU A 61 6.53 -5.90 -7.25
C LEU A 61 5.72 -4.76 -6.65
N ARG A 62 5.30 -4.89 -5.39
CA ARG A 62 4.76 -3.78 -4.59
C ARG A 62 5.65 -3.57 -3.38
N ILE A 63 6.09 -2.34 -3.19
CA ILE A 63 6.81 -1.91 -1.99
C ILE A 63 5.96 -0.86 -1.28
N VAL A 64 5.70 -1.05 0.01
CA VAL A 64 5.01 -0.06 0.83
C VAL A 64 5.94 0.45 1.91
N TYR A 65 6.05 1.76 2.04
CA TYR A 65 6.72 2.45 3.14
C TYR A 65 5.68 3.15 3.99
N ASN A 66 5.55 2.74 5.25
CA ASN A 66 4.77 3.49 6.22
C ASN A 66 5.71 4.38 7.00
N ALA A 67 5.55 5.68 6.84
CA ALA A 67 6.29 6.69 7.58
C ALA A 67 5.38 7.31 8.64
N VAL A 68 4.78 6.45 9.48
CA VAL A 68 3.62 6.74 10.33
C VAL A 68 2.37 7.01 9.49
N TRP A 69 1.33 6.19 9.70
CA TRP A 69 0.09 6.18 8.91
C TRP A 69 -0.56 7.56 8.78
N GLY A 70 -0.60 8.33 9.88
CA GLY A 70 -1.17 9.67 9.89
C GLY A 70 -0.31 10.73 9.20
N GLU A 71 0.97 10.47 8.96
CA GLU A 71 1.90 11.44 8.38
C GLU A 71 2.08 11.18 6.88
N GLN A 72 2.60 10.01 6.52
CA GLN A 72 2.84 9.68 5.12
C GLN A 72 2.95 8.17 4.89
N VAL A 73 2.33 7.72 3.81
CA VAL A 73 2.51 6.35 3.29
C VAL A 73 2.91 6.43 1.82
N ARG A 74 3.94 5.68 1.44
CA ARG A 74 4.35 5.56 0.04
C ARG A 74 4.13 4.15 -0.46
N ILE A 75 3.69 4.06 -1.70
CA ILE A 75 3.48 2.80 -2.39
C ILE A 75 4.18 2.89 -3.74
N TYR A 76 4.95 1.85 -4.05
CA TYR A 76 5.67 1.68 -5.29
C TYR A 76 5.22 0.39 -5.94
N ASP A 77 4.47 0.49 -7.03
CA ASP A 77 4.10 -0.66 -7.86
C ASP A 77 5.02 -0.73 -9.07
N PHE A 78 5.54 -1.92 -9.36
CA PHE A 78 6.27 -2.21 -10.58
C PHE A 78 5.56 -3.29 -11.39
N VAL A 79 5.44 -3.04 -12.68
CA VAL A 79 5.05 -4.03 -13.69
C VAL A 79 6.12 -3.98 -14.79
N GLY A 80 7.00 -4.99 -14.80
CA GLY A 80 8.25 -4.89 -15.55
C GLY A 80 9.06 -3.63 -15.14
N PRO A 81 9.56 -2.82 -16.10
CA PRO A 81 10.34 -1.62 -15.81
C PRO A 81 9.50 -0.40 -15.43
N ARG A 82 8.16 -0.49 -15.48
CA ARG A 82 7.28 0.65 -15.16
C ARG A 82 7.09 0.76 -13.66
N LEU A 83 7.59 1.85 -13.08
CA LEU A 83 7.37 2.27 -11.70
C LEU A 83 6.16 3.22 -11.61
N THR A 84 5.22 2.89 -10.74
CA THR A 84 4.13 3.77 -10.31
C THR A 84 4.31 4.08 -8.85
N SER A 85 4.64 5.34 -8.54
CA SER A 85 4.77 5.85 -7.17
C SER A 85 3.46 6.49 -6.74
N ARG A 86 3.02 6.22 -5.52
CA ARG A 86 1.87 6.87 -4.86
C ARG A 86 2.26 7.35 -3.48
N VAL A 87 1.93 8.59 -3.15
CA VAL A 87 2.14 9.17 -1.81
C VAL A 87 0.79 9.56 -1.23
N LEU A 88 0.46 8.97 -0.09
CA LEU A 88 -0.65 9.35 0.74
C LEU A 88 -0.12 10.24 1.86
N THR A 89 -0.74 11.39 2.06
CA THR A 89 -0.46 12.32 3.17
C THR A 89 -1.75 12.58 3.90
N ASP A 90 -1.66 12.91 5.19
CA ASP A 90 -2.81 13.28 6.02
C ASP A 90 -3.95 12.24 5.99
N MET A 91 -3.63 11.02 6.42
CA MET A 91 -4.63 9.95 6.51
C MET A 91 -5.55 10.09 7.74
N THR A 92 -5.45 11.21 8.45
CA THR A 92 -6.05 11.47 9.77
C THR A 92 -7.49 11.97 9.70
N VAL A 93 -7.99 12.25 8.49
CA VAL A 93 -9.37 12.71 8.27
C VAL A 93 -10.36 11.65 8.76
N GLY A 94 -10.83 11.85 9.99
CA GLY A 94 -12.07 11.28 10.51
C GLY A 94 -13.25 11.83 9.71
N LEU A 95 -14.37 11.12 9.79
CA LEU A 95 -15.65 11.32 9.09
C LEU A 95 -16.35 12.70 9.28
N ASN A 96 -15.65 13.79 9.61
CA ASN A 96 -16.21 15.13 9.61
C ASN A 96 -15.93 15.81 8.27
N LEU A 97 -16.69 15.40 7.24
CA LEU A 97 -16.79 16.12 5.99
C LEU A 97 -18.03 17.03 6.08
N GLU A 98 -17.82 18.34 6.27
CA GLU A 98 -18.76 19.33 5.79
C GLU A 98 -18.67 19.34 4.25
N ILE A 99 -19.59 18.64 3.61
CA ILE A 99 -19.63 18.46 2.16
C ILE A 99 -20.19 19.74 1.53
N SER A 100 -19.32 20.67 1.13
CA SER A 100 -19.73 21.91 0.45
C SER A 100 -19.74 21.78 -1.08
N SER A 101 -19.17 20.72 -1.67
CA SER A 101 -19.37 20.39 -3.09
C SER A 101 -19.10 18.92 -3.44
N VAL A 102 -19.78 18.41 -4.48
CA VAL A 102 -19.64 17.02 -4.97
C VAL A 102 -18.24 16.74 -5.55
N GLY A 103 -17.49 17.78 -5.92
CA GLY A 103 -16.09 17.69 -6.36
C GLY A 103 -15.06 17.63 -5.22
N ASP A 104 -15.45 18.02 -4.00
CA ASP A 104 -14.57 18.07 -2.81
C ASP A 104 -14.58 16.78 -1.98
N LEU A 105 -15.51 15.86 -2.27
CA LEU A 105 -15.62 14.55 -1.64
C LEU A 105 -14.37 13.66 -1.81
N LEU A 106 -13.44 14.02 -2.70
CA LEU A 106 -12.20 13.31 -2.99
C LEU A 106 -10.94 14.11 -2.63
N GLY A 107 -11.08 15.34 -2.12
CA GLY A 107 -9.99 16.33 -1.97
C GLY A 107 -8.83 15.87 -1.08
N PRO A 108 -9.07 15.39 0.16
CA PRO A 108 -8.00 14.89 1.05
C PRO A 108 -7.41 13.53 0.66
N TRP A 109 -8.01 12.84 -0.32
CA TRP A 109 -7.83 11.40 -0.54
C TRP A 109 -7.10 11.07 -1.85
N ARG A 110 -6.63 12.08 -2.57
CA ARG A 110 -5.83 11.89 -3.76
C ARG A 110 -4.41 11.54 -3.38
N ALA A 111 -4.12 10.23 -3.34
CA ALA A 111 -2.74 9.78 -3.41
C ALA A 111 -2.07 10.50 -4.59
N ARG A 112 -1.04 11.30 -4.31
CA ARG A 112 -0.27 11.93 -5.38
C ARG A 112 0.41 10.80 -6.12
N LYS A 113 0.23 10.75 -7.44
CA LYS A 113 0.69 9.66 -8.30
C LYS A 113 1.70 10.19 -9.30
N ALA A 114 2.77 9.45 -9.50
CA ALA A 114 3.71 9.66 -10.59
C ALA A 114 4.14 8.32 -11.19
N GLU A 115 4.41 8.31 -12.48
CA GLU A 115 4.88 7.13 -13.19
C GLU A 115 6.21 7.40 -13.88
N ARG A 116 7.04 6.38 -13.98
CA ARG A 116 8.33 6.42 -14.65
C ARG A 116 8.67 5.05 -15.21
N VAL A 117 9.27 5.01 -16.40
CA VAL A 117 9.89 3.79 -16.92
C VAL A 117 11.36 3.81 -16.55
N LEU A 118 11.82 2.76 -15.87
CA LEU A 118 13.20 2.60 -15.45
C LEU A 118 14.03 1.95 -16.56
N ASN A 119 15.29 2.36 -16.66
CA ASN A 119 16.22 1.70 -17.56
C ASN A 119 16.76 0.39 -16.95
N VAL A 120 17.48 -0.39 -17.77
CA VAL A 120 18.01 -1.70 -17.36
C VAL A 120 18.98 -1.61 -16.17
N ALA A 121 19.81 -0.57 -16.12
CA ALA A 121 20.77 -0.39 -15.04
C ALA A 121 20.07 -0.05 -13.71
N GLU A 122 19.06 0.82 -13.76
CA GLU A 122 18.22 1.20 -12.61
C GLU A 122 17.45 -0.01 -12.06
N MET A 123 16.82 -0.78 -12.94
CA MET A 123 16.13 -2.02 -12.54
C MET A 123 17.08 -3.03 -11.90
N ARG A 124 18.28 -3.20 -12.45
CA ARG A 124 19.29 -4.12 -11.92
C ARG A 124 19.77 -3.68 -10.54
N GLN A 125 20.04 -2.39 -10.35
CA GLN A 125 20.48 -1.85 -9.06
C GLN A 125 19.40 -2.04 -7.99
N LEU A 126 18.14 -1.79 -8.32
CA LEU A 126 17.02 -2.01 -7.41
C LEU A 126 16.83 -3.50 -7.07
N ASP A 127 16.88 -4.40 -8.05
CA ASP A 127 16.77 -5.85 -7.83
C ASP A 127 17.90 -6.38 -6.94
N GLN A 128 19.14 -5.93 -7.16
CA GLN A 128 20.28 -6.29 -6.30
C GLN A 128 20.08 -5.80 -4.86
N ALA A 129 19.62 -4.57 -4.67
CA ALA A 129 19.38 -4.02 -3.35
C ALA A 129 18.21 -4.72 -2.62
N LEU A 130 17.15 -5.09 -3.36
CA LEU A 130 16.03 -5.87 -2.83
C LEU A 130 16.48 -7.29 -2.45
N SER A 131 17.26 -7.94 -3.31
CA SER A 131 17.81 -9.28 -3.04
C SER A 131 18.73 -9.27 -1.82
N ALA A 132 19.64 -8.30 -1.72
CA ALA A 132 20.54 -8.13 -0.57
C ALA A 132 19.80 -7.86 0.75
N SER A 133 18.57 -7.33 0.67
CA SER A 133 17.71 -7.10 1.83
C SER A 133 16.83 -8.30 2.19
N GLY A 134 16.83 -9.37 1.37
CA GLY A 134 15.92 -10.51 1.53
C GLY A 134 14.48 -10.23 1.05
N GLY A 135 14.26 -9.20 0.22
CA GLY A 135 12.92 -8.74 -0.20
C GLY A 135 12.10 -9.73 -1.03
N TYR A 136 12.74 -10.76 -1.60
CA TYR A 136 12.10 -11.82 -2.37
C TYR A 136 11.98 -13.15 -1.60
N GLY A 137 12.40 -13.15 -0.33
CA GLY A 137 12.38 -14.34 0.52
C GLY A 137 10.96 -14.84 0.85
N PRO A 138 10.85 -16.01 1.49
CA PRO A 138 9.57 -16.52 1.98
C PRO A 138 8.92 -15.51 2.94
N PRO A 139 7.57 -15.51 3.05
CA PRO A 139 6.83 -14.62 3.93
C PRO A 139 7.44 -14.48 5.32
N ALA A 140 7.69 -13.23 5.74
CA ALA A 140 8.18 -12.95 7.08
C ALA A 140 7.26 -13.60 8.12
N ILE A 141 7.82 -14.48 8.97
CA ILE A 141 7.05 -15.20 9.99
C ILE A 141 6.91 -14.30 11.22
N ARG A 142 5.66 -14.01 11.62
CA ARG A 142 5.29 -13.29 12.86
C ARG A 142 5.90 -11.90 12.98
N ARG A 143 5.46 -10.98 12.12
CA ARG A 143 5.76 -9.54 12.27
C ARG A 143 4.48 -8.76 12.52
N ASP A 144 4.52 -7.82 13.46
CA ASP A 144 3.39 -6.95 13.77
C ASP A 144 3.72 -5.54 13.29
N LEU A 145 3.18 -5.16 12.12
CA LEU A 145 3.42 -3.84 11.54
C LEU A 145 2.42 -2.84 12.12
N ARG A 146 2.91 -1.95 12.97
CA ARG A 146 2.08 -0.96 13.63
C ARG A 146 1.90 0.28 12.75
N SER A 147 0.69 0.84 12.75
CA SER A 147 0.37 2.04 11.98
C SER A 147 1.17 3.27 12.43
N ASP A 148 1.52 3.34 13.72
CA ASP A 148 2.22 4.45 14.37
C ASP A 148 3.75 4.30 14.36
N GLU A 149 4.29 3.37 13.58
CA GLU A 149 5.72 3.11 13.46
C GLU A 149 6.18 3.11 12.01
N PHE A 150 7.49 3.16 11.81
CA PHE A 150 8.07 3.00 10.50
C PHE A 150 8.11 1.52 10.12
N TRP A 151 7.79 1.20 8.88
CA TRP A 151 8.00 -0.16 8.36
C TRP A 151 8.01 -0.18 6.85
N TRP A 152 8.58 -1.26 6.33
CA TRP A 152 8.55 -1.62 4.92
C TRP A 152 7.80 -2.93 4.73
N SER A 153 7.05 -3.04 3.63
CA SER A 153 6.65 -4.32 3.08
C SER A 153 7.07 -4.43 1.62
N VAL A 154 7.42 -5.64 1.20
CA VAL A 154 7.80 -5.97 -0.17
C VAL A 154 7.01 -7.21 -0.56
N ALA A 155 6.15 -7.10 -1.57
CA ALA A 155 5.47 -8.24 -2.16
C ALA A 155 5.94 -8.40 -3.60
N SER A 156 6.25 -9.63 -3.99
CA SER A 156 6.75 -9.90 -5.32
C SER A 156 6.06 -11.12 -5.94
N CYS A 157 5.84 -11.05 -7.24
CA CYS A 157 5.63 -12.21 -8.08
C CYS A 157 6.79 -12.25 -9.08
N ARG A 158 7.60 -13.31 -9.04
CA ARG A 158 8.75 -13.49 -9.93
C ARG A 158 8.75 -14.88 -10.51
N ASN A 159 8.70 -15.02 -11.83
CA ASN A 159 8.63 -16.32 -12.50
C ASN A 159 7.52 -17.23 -11.93
N GLY A 160 6.35 -16.65 -11.63
CA GLY A 160 5.23 -17.36 -11.01
C GLY A 160 5.45 -17.80 -9.55
N ARG A 161 6.50 -17.30 -8.88
CA ARG A 161 6.73 -17.51 -7.45
C ARG A 161 6.41 -16.24 -6.66
N TRP A 162 5.50 -16.39 -5.70
CA TRP A 162 5.14 -15.32 -4.80
C TRP A 162 6.08 -15.25 -3.60
N GLY A 163 6.44 -14.03 -3.19
CA GLY A 163 7.25 -13.75 -2.01
C GLY A 163 6.75 -12.51 -1.28
N TYR A 164 6.95 -12.48 0.04
CA TYR A 164 6.55 -11.36 0.88
C TYR A 164 7.61 -11.11 1.97
N ALA A 165 8.10 -9.89 2.09
CA ALA A 165 8.98 -9.50 3.18
C ALA A 165 8.39 -8.30 3.91
N ALA A 166 8.61 -8.24 5.22
CA ALA A 166 8.18 -7.15 6.06
C ALA A 166 9.30 -6.80 7.04
N TYR A 167 9.50 -5.52 7.27
CA TYR A 167 10.58 -4.96 8.07
C TYR A 167 9.99 -3.93 9.01
N ASP A 168 9.91 -4.25 10.30
CA ASP A 168 9.49 -3.34 11.36
C ASP A 168 10.66 -2.49 11.85
N PHE A 169 10.41 -1.20 12.10
CA PHE A 169 11.40 -0.31 12.67
C PHE A 169 11.91 -0.83 14.01
N GLN A 170 13.22 -0.68 14.24
CA GLN A 170 13.98 -1.27 15.36
C GLN A 170 14.32 -2.77 15.23
N SER A 171 13.94 -3.45 14.15
CA SER A 171 14.45 -4.80 13.85
C SER A 171 15.78 -4.79 13.07
N ASP A 172 16.56 -5.86 13.22
CA ASP A 172 17.76 -6.11 12.39
C ASP A 172 17.43 -6.13 10.90
N GLY A 173 16.26 -6.66 10.55
CA GLY A 173 15.78 -6.69 9.16
C GLY A 173 15.62 -5.28 8.59
N PHE A 174 15.04 -4.36 9.36
CA PHE A 174 14.90 -2.96 8.94
C PHE A 174 16.27 -2.27 8.82
N ALA A 175 17.20 -2.52 9.74
CA ALA A 175 18.57 -2.01 9.66
C ALA A 175 19.36 -2.58 8.47
N ALA A 176 19.01 -3.79 8.02
CA ALA A 176 19.60 -4.45 6.88
C ALA A 176 19.00 -4.02 5.53
N VAL A 177 17.94 -3.20 5.50
CA VAL A 177 17.37 -2.69 4.24
C VAL A 177 18.42 -1.90 3.46
N ARG A 178 18.61 -2.29 2.19
CA ARG A 178 19.48 -1.63 1.21
C ARG A 178 18.73 -1.02 0.03
N PHE A 179 17.47 -1.40 -0.16
CA PHE A 179 16.66 -0.90 -1.29
C PHE A 179 16.07 0.49 -1.05
N ALA A 180 16.00 0.99 0.18
CA ALA A 180 15.31 2.25 0.48
C ALA A 180 15.93 3.46 -0.24
N GLU A 181 17.26 3.62 -0.14
CA GLU A 181 17.98 4.71 -0.80
C GLU A 181 17.84 4.68 -2.34
N PRO A 182 18.17 3.58 -3.04
CA PRO A 182 18.01 3.54 -4.49
C PRO A 182 16.54 3.69 -4.92
N LEU A 183 15.58 3.15 -4.15
CA LEU A 183 14.16 3.33 -4.44
C LEU A 183 13.73 4.81 -4.34
N PHE A 184 14.16 5.52 -3.30
CA PHE A 184 13.87 6.95 -3.16
C PHE A 184 14.56 7.81 -4.22
N ALA A 185 15.74 7.41 -4.71
CA ALA A 185 16.39 8.08 -5.84
C ALA A 185 15.61 7.89 -7.17
N LEU A 186 14.88 6.78 -7.30
CA LEU A 186 14.05 6.48 -8.47
C LEU A 186 12.66 7.14 -8.41
N ASP A 187 12.16 7.41 -7.20
CA ASP A 187 10.85 8.00 -6.92
C ASP A 187 10.73 9.43 -7.51
N PRO A 188 9.89 9.64 -8.54
CA PRO A 188 9.72 10.95 -9.16
C PRO A 188 9.18 12.01 -8.19
N MET A 189 8.51 11.61 -7.12
CA MET A 189 7.91 12.50 -6.14
C MET A 189 8.84 12.85 -4.98
N ALA A 190 9.94 12.14 -4.78
CA ALA A 190 10.82 12.32 -3.60
C ALA A 190 11.37 13.76 -3.47
N ARG A 191 11.51 14.51 -4.56
CA ARG A 191 11.94 15.92 -4.50
C ARG A 191 10.84 16.88 -4.05
N GLN A 192 9.59 16.63 -4.45
CA GLN A 192 8.46 17.52 -4.13
C GLN A 192 7.86 17.19 -2.77
N LEU A 193 7.85 15.92 -2.44
CA LEU A 193 7.48 15.39 -1.14
C LEU A 193 8.61 14.44 -0.76
N PRO A 194 9.52 14.83 0.12
CA PRO A 194 10.52 13.91 0.65
C PRO A 194 9.88 12.82 1.52
N PRO A 195 10.39 11.58 1.49
CA PRO A 195 10.01 10.56 2.46
C PRO A 195 10.50 10.97 3.86
N PRO A 196 9.66 10.94 4.90
CA PRO A 196 10.11 11.20 6.26
C PRO A 196 11.17 10.18 6.67
N PRO A 197 12.30 10.61 7.28
CA PRO A 197 13.30 9.69 7.77
C PRO A 197 12.75 8.89 8.96
N PRO A 198 13.12 7.60 9.09
CA PRO A 198 12.73 6.79 10.24
C PRO A 198 13.16 7.42 11.57
N ARG A 199 12.23 7.48 12.52
CA ARG A 199 12.47 8.02 13.87
C ARG A 199 11.66 7.25 14.90
N ARG A 200 12.13 7.28 16.15
CA ARG A 200 11.31 6.80 17.27
C ARG A 200 10.04 7.65 17.36
N THR A 201 8.90 7.00 17.47
CA THR A 201 7.59 7.65 17.62
C THR A 201 7.21 7.68 19.11
N ALA A 202 6.36 8.63 19.50
CA ALA A 202 6.02 8.88 20.91
C ALA A 202 5.28 7.71 21.59
N GLY A 203 4.85 6.68 20.85
CA GLY A 203 4.29 5.45 21.42
C GLY A 203 5.25 4.71 22.36
N ASP A 204 6.55 5.01 22.32
CA ASP A 204 7.58 4.48 23.23
C ASP A 204 7.70 5.26 24.56
N ARG A 205 7.09 6.44 24.70
CA ARG A 205 7.21 7.30 25.88
C ARG A 205 5.84 7.73 26.37
N LEU A 206 5.43 7.13 27.49
CA LEU A 206 4.37 7.58 28.41
C LEU A 206 2.94 7.21 28.01
N GLY A 207 2.27 6.49 28.92
CA GLY A 207 0.83 6.36 28.99
C GLY A 207 0.15 7.69 29.34
N GLN A 208 0.27 8.68 28.46
CA GLN A 208 -0.52 9.90 28.54
C GLN A 208 -1.29 10.09 27.24
N GLU A 209 -2.60 10.09 27.43
CA GLU A 209 -3.68 10.54 26.56
C GLU A 209 -3.29 11.68 25.60
N SER A 210 -2.76 11.35 24.42
CA SER A 210 -2.89 12.27 23.30
C SER A 210 -4.28 12.06 22.70
N LYS A 211 -5.16 13.06 22.86
CA LYS A 211 -6.43 13.25 22.14
C LYS A 211 -6.23 13.45 20.62
N GLN A 212 -5.43 12.59 19.99
CA GLN A 212 -5.41 12.42 18.55
C GLN A 212 -5.92 11.01 18.28
N THR A 213 -7.19 10.93 17.91
CA THR A 213 -7.91 9.72 17.51
C THR A 213 -7.37 9.19 16.18
N HIS A 214 -6.07 8.92 16.10
CA HIS A 214 -5.54 8.10 15.01
C HIS A 214 -6.04 6.68 15.27
N SER A 215 -6.66 6.05 14.28
CA SER A 215 -6.99 4.63 14.35
C SER A 215 -5.67 3.83 14.39
N ARG A 216 -5.15 3.58 15.59
CA ARG A 216 -4.00 2.70 15.77
C ARG A 216 -4.40 1.31 15.31
N TRP A 217 -3.67 0.77 14.35
CA TRP A 217 -3.89 -0.59 13.86
C TRP A 217 -2.57 -1.35 13.78
N ARG A 218 -2.69 -2.67 13.71
CA ARG A 218 -1.58 -3.61 13.62
C ARG A 218 -1.86 -4.62 12.51
N LEU A 219 -0.89 -4.84 11.64
CA LEU A 219 -0.95 -5.89 10.62
C LEU A 219 -0.01 -7.03 11.01
N SER A 220 -0.58 -8.19 11.34
CA SER A 220 0.21 -9.37 11.64
C SER A 220 0.57 -10.11 10.34
N VAL A 221 1.86 -10.38 10.13
CA VAL A 221 2.39 -11.12 8.98
C VAL A 221 2.70 -12.54 9.41
N GLY A 222 2.09 -13.52 8.72
CA GLY A 222 2.30 -14.94 8.93
C GLY A 222 3.02 -15.63 7.77
N PRO A 223 3.18 -16.96 7.82
CA PRO A 223 3.93 -17.75 6.84
C PRO A 223 3.39 -17.70 5.40
N ASN A 224 2.17 -17.20 5.21
CA ASN A 224 1.51 -17.05 3.92
C ASN A 224 1.18 -15.57 3.62
N GLY A 225 1.90 -14.64 4.26
CA GLY A 225 1.66 -13.19 4.18
C GLY A 225 0.75 -12.68 5.29
N PRO A 226 0.17 -11.48 5.15
CA PRO A 226 -0.63 -10.90 6.22
C PRO A 226 -1.84 -11.72 6.62
N ARG A 227 -2.11 -11.74 7.92
CA ARG A 227 -3.29 -12.31 8.56
C ARG A 227 -4.18 -11.15 8.98
N TYR A 228 -5.43 -11.19 8.54
CA TYR A 228 -6.48 -10.20 8.83
C TYR A 228 -7.54 -10.85 9.72
#